data_AF-A0A257DWN9-F1
#
_entry.id   AF-A0A257DWN9-F1
#
_cell.length_a   1.000
_cell.length_b   1.000
_cell.length_c   1.000
_cell.angle_alpha   90.00
_cell.angle_beta   90.00
_cell.angle_gamma   90.00
#
_symmetry.space_group_name_H-M   'P 1'
#
loop_
_entity.id
_entity.type
_entity.pdbx_description
1 polymer ?
#
loop_
_entity_poly.entity_id
_entity_poly.type
_entity_poly.pdbx_seq_one_letter_code
_entity_poly.pdbx_strand_id
1 'polypeptide(L)'
;ETISIGANRSVTIGGNKAETIKMAKAETIGLAKALTIGAAYQTSVGAAMNTTVGLSQSEQVGIHKSVVVGKRFSITVGDELNIKVGKSTLVMKSDGSVLINGRTFDFTASGAVQINGKDVDIN
;
A
#
# COMPACT_ATOMS: atom_id res chain seq x y z
N GLU A 1 3.48 17.70 32.91
CA GLU A 1 2.78 18.97 32.62
C GLU A 1 1.54 18.67 31.80
N THR A 2 0.45 19.41 32.03
CA THR A 2 -0.78 19.31 31.24
C THR A 2 -1.04 20.65 30.60
N ILE A 3 -1.23 20.67 29.28
CA ILE A 3 -1.59 21.87 28.52
C ILE A 3 -2.99 21.65 27.98
N SER A 4 -3.93 22.55 28.33
CA SER A 4 -5.31 22.53 27.83
C SER A 4 -5.56 23.75 26.96
N ILE A 5 -6.29 23.56 25.86
CA ILE A 5 -6.61 24.60 24.88
C ILE A 5 -8.11 24.50 24.62
N GLY A 6 -8.87 25.52 25.01
CA GLY A 6 -10.33 25.52 24.90
C GLY A 6 -10.88 25.80 23.49
N ALA A 7 -10.03 26.22 22.56
CA ALA A 7 -10.37 26.53 21.18
C ALA A 7 -9.21 26.16 20.24
N ASN A 8 -8.83 27.06 19.33
CA ASN A 8 -7.81 26.79 18.31
C ASN A 8 -6.38 26.99 18.81
N ARG A 9 -5.45 26.16 18.33
CA ARG A 9 -4.00 26.33 18.50
C ARG A 9 -3.33 26.49 17.14
N SER A 10 -2.54 27.55 16.96
CA SER A 10 -1.60 27.68 15.85
C SER A 10 -0.17 27.70 16.38
N VAL A 11 0.75 26.99 15.72
CA VAL A 11 2.17 26.98 16.08
C VAL A 11 2.98 27.14 14.80
N THR A 12 3.79 28.19 14.75
CA THR A 12 4.74 28.44 13.66
C THR A 12 6.16 28.30 14.20
N ILE A 13 7.00 27.55 13.49
CA ILE A 13 8.42 27.39 13.80
C ILE A 13 9.19 27.92 12.59
N GLY A 14 9.96 28.99 12.76
CA GLY A 14 10.76 29.57 11.68
C GLY A 14 12.03 28.78 11.33
N GLY A 15 12.44 27.86 12.21
CA GLY A 15 13.59 26.97 12.01
C GLY A 15 13.19 25.49 12.12
N ASN A 16 14.00 24.71 12.82
CA ASN A 16 13.80 23.27 12.96
C ASN A 16 12.96 22.92 14.19
N LYS A 17 12.09 21.91 14.06
CA LYS A 17 11.40 21.27 15.19
C LYS A 17 11.97 19.88 15.42
N ALA A 18 12.55 19.65 16.60
CA ALA A 18 12.94 18.32 17.09
C ALA A 18 12.05 17.95 18.28
N GLU A 19 11.56 16.70 18.32
CA GLU A 19 10.72 16.18 19.38
C GLU A 19 11.18 14.77 19.75
N THR A 20 11.58 14.56 21.00
CA THR A 20 12.04 13.25 21.48
C THR A 20 11.11 12.76 22.57
N ILE A 21 10.54 11.57 22.36
CA ILE A 21 9.67 10.90 23.33
C ILE A 21 10.40 9.64 23.80
N LYS A 22 10.71 9.57 25.10
CA LYS A 22 11.53 8.47 25.66
C LYS A 22 10.78 7.14 25.81
N MET A 23 9.45 7.18 25.90
CA MET A 23 8.64 6.00 26.17
C MET A 23 7.58 5.77 25.11
N ALA A 24 6.50 6.57 25.12
CA ALA A 24 5.36 6.36 24.24
C ALA A 24 4.70 7.68 23.83
N LYS A 25 4.17 7.72 22.61
CA LYS A 25 3.36 8.81 22.06
C LYS A 25 2.01 8.25 21.61
N ALA A 26 0.93 8.84 22.09
CA ALA A 26 -0.41 8.62 21.58
C ALA A 26 -0.93 9.93 20.98
N GLU A 27 -1.55 9.86 19.82
CA GLU A 27 -2.15 10.99 19.13
C GLU A 27 -3.56 10.61 18.69
N THR A 28 -4.56 11.36 19.17
CA THR A 28 -5.97 11.15 18.83
C THR A 28 -6.48 12.40 18.14
N ILE A 29 -7.04 12.23 16.95
CA ILE A 29 -7.60 13.30 16.14
C ILE A 29 -9.09 13.01 15.98
N GLY A 30 -9.94 13.94 16.42
CA GLY A 30 -11.40 13.74 16.43
C GLY A 30 -12.08 13.87 15.06
N LEU A 31 -11.50 14.65 14.14
CA LEU A 31 -12.11 14.93 12.84
C LEU A 31 -11.19 14.56 11.66
N ALA A 32 -10.09 15.27 11.47
CA ALA A 32 -9.21 15.09 10.32
C ALA A 32 -7.76 15.50 10.59
N LYS A 33 -6.82 14.82 9.93
CA LYS A 33 -5.39 15.14 9.94
C LYS A 33 -4.90 15.28 8.51
N ALA A 34 -4.25 16.39 8.20
CA ALA A 34 -3.51 16.60 6.96
C ALA A 34 -2.02 16.71 7.28
N LEU A 35 -1.18 16.09 6.44
CA LEU A 35 0.27 16.16 6.51
C LEU A 35 0.81 16.49 5.13
N THR A 36 1.52 17.60 5.01
CA THR A 36 2.18 18.02 3.77
C THR A 36 3.66 18.17 4.03
N ILE A 37 4.47 17.51 3.21
CA ILE A 37 5.93 17.53 3.30
C ILE A 37 6.48 18.05 1.97
N GLY A 38 7.31 19.09 2.03
CA GLY A 38 7.82 19.75 0.82
C GLY A 38 9.01 19.05 0.15
N ALA A 39 9.71 18.17 0.87
CA ALA A 39 10.89 17.47 0.38
C ALA A 39 10.79 15.95 0.61
N ALA A 40 11.39 15.45 1.68
CA ALA A 40 11.47 14.01 1.96
C ALA A 40 10.71 13.63 3.23
N TYR A 41 10.06 12.46 3.21
CA TYR A 41 9.38 11.88 4.37
C TYR A 41 9.85 10.44 4.58
N GLN A 42 10.30 10.14 5.80
CA GLN A 42 10.84 8.84 6.18
C GLN A 42 10.17 8.36 7.47
N THR A 43 9.65 7.15 7.47
CA THR A 43 9.11 6.48 8.67
C THR A 43 9.90 5.22 8.93
N SER A 44 10.56 5.13 10.09
CA SER A 44 11.31 3.95 10.53
C SER A 44 10.59 3.32 11.72
N VAL A 45 10.33 2.02 11.65
CA VAL A 45 9.65 1.27 12.71
C VAL A 45 10.50 0.07 13.09
N GLY A 46 10.87 -0.04 14.37
CA GLY A 46 11.81 -1.06 14.83
C GLY A 46 11.21 -2.45 15.06
N ALA A 47 9.88 -2.55 15.23
CA ALA A 47 9.21 -3.81 15.53
C ALA A 47 8.05 -4.10 14.55
N ALA A 48 6.89 -3.46 14.75
CA ALA A 48 5.69 -3.72 13.97
C ALA A 48 4.97 -2.43 13.59
N MET A 49 4.48 -2.38 12.35
CA MET A 49 3.64 -1.31 11.82
C MET A 49 2.31 -1.91 11.35
N ASN A 50 1.20 -1.34 11.83
CA ASN A 50 -0.15 -1.67 11.36
C ASN A 50 -0.84 -0.40 10.90
N THR A 51 -1.55 -0.47 9.77
CA THR A 51 -2.37 0.63 9.23
C THR A 51 -3.76 0.10 8.99
N THR A 52 -4.76 0.71 9.63
CA THR A 52 -6.18 0.35 9.46
C THR A 52 -6.93 1.57 8.94
N VAL A 53 -7.69 1.38 7.87
CA VAL A 53 -8.48 2.43 7.23
C VAL A 53 -9.92 1.96 7.14
N GLY A 54 -10.85 2.76 7.65
CA GLY A 54 -12.26 2.35 7.78
C GLY A 54 -13.08 2.45 6.49
N LEU A 55 -12.67 3.30 5.54
CA LEU A 55 -13.42 3.56 4.30
C LEU A 55 -12.59 3.28 3.04
N SER A 56 -11.60 4.13 2.76
CA SER A 56 -10.81 4.04 1.52
C SER A 56 -9.38 4.49 1.71
N GLN A 57 -8.44 3.77 1.10
CA GLN A 57 -7.03 4.15 1.00
C GLN A 57 -6.66 4.31 -0.47
N SER A 58 -6.12 5.47 -0.83
CA SER A 58 -5.58 5.76 -2.17
C SER A 58 -4.12 6.16 -2.04
N GLU A 59 -3.30 5.70 -2.97
CA GLU A 59 -1.88 6.02 -3.03
C GLU A 59 -1.50 6.38 -4.46
N GLN A 60 -0.86 7.54 -4.64
CA GLN A 60 -0.38 8.01 -5.93
C GLN A 60 1.12 8.26 -5.83
N VAL A 61 1.87 7.69 -6.77
CA VAL A 61 3.32 7.82 -6.84
C VAL A 61 3.69 8.28 -8.24
N GLY A 62 4.35 9.45 -8.33
CA GLY A 62 4.59 10.10 -9.62
C GLY A 62 5.70 9.47 -10.47
N ILE A 63 6.68 8.81 -9.85
CA ILE A 63 7.86 8.30 -10.56
C ILE A 63 8.03 6.79 -10.34
N HIS A 64 8.29 6.37 -9.11
CA HIS A 64 8.66 4.99 -8.84
C HIS A 64 8.23 4.54 -7.44
N LYS A 65 7.62 3.35 -7.39
CA LYS A 65 7.27 2.64 -6.15
C LYS A 65 7.99 1.29 -6.15
N SER A 66 8.73 1.00 -5.08
CA SER A 66 9.34 -0.30 -4.83
C SER A 66 8.96 -0.80 -3.45
N VAL A 67 8.66 -2.09 -3.36
CA VAL A 67 8.29 -2.79 -2.13
C VAL A 67 9.17 -4.03 -2.03
N VAL A 68 10.01 -4.07 -1.00
CA VAL A 68 10.90 -5.20 -0.72
C VAL A 68 10.43 -5.87 0.56
N VAL A 69 10.08 -7.14 0.48
CA VAL A 69 9.59 -7.93 1.61
C VAL A 69 10.52 -9.11 1.84
N GLY A 70 11.13 -9.20 3.02
CA GLY A 70 12.16 -10.20 3.30
C GLY A 70 11.67 -11.64 3.47
N LYS A 71 10.36 -11.85 3.67
CA LYS A 71 9.77 -13.19 3.84
C LYS A 71 8.56 -13.42 2.94
N ARG A 72 7.38 -12.93 3.34
CA ARG A 72 6.11 -13.21 2.65
C ARG A 72 5.34 -11.93 2.38
N PHE A 73 4.92 -11.75 1.14
CA PHE A 73 3.97 -10.71 0.73
C PHE A 73 2.64 -11.39 0.40
N SER A 74 1.57 -11.01 1.09
CA SER A 74 0.23 -11.58 0.92
C SER A 74 -0.76 -10.46 0.69
N ILE A 75 -1.63 -10.66 -0.30
CA ILE A 75 -2.71 -9.75 -0.64
C ILE A 75 -4.01 -10.56 -0.57
N THR A 76 -4.99 -10.05 0.15
CA THR A 76 -6.34 -10.62 0.21
C THR A 76 -7.32 -9.52 -0.18
N VAL A 77 -8.16 -9.81 -1.17
CA VAL A 77 -9.12 -8.85 -1.72
C VAL A 77 -10.49 -9.52 -1.73
N GLY A 78 -11.52 -8.75 -1.34
CA GLY A 78 -12.87 -9.28 -1.19
C GLY A 78 -13.62 -9.51 -2.52
N ASP A 79 -13.38 -8.65 -3.50
CA ASP A 79 -14.16 -8.65 -4.75
C ASP A 79 -13.28 -8.84 -6.00
N GLU A 80 -12.45 -7.85 -6.34
CA GLU A 80 -11.59 -7.91 -7.53
C GLU A 80 -10.18 -7.39 -7.22
N LEU A 81 -9.15 -8.17 -7.59
CA LEU A 81 -7.77 -7.70 -7.73
C LEU A 81 -7.49 -7.41 -9.21
N ASN A 82 -7.21 -6.15 -9.53
CA ASN A 82 -6.90 -5.70 -10.89
C ASN A 82 -5.50 -5.08 -10.95
N ILE A 83 -4.62 -5.66 -11.76
CA ILE A 83 -3.28 -5.15 -12.03
C ILE A 83 -3.20 -4.80 -13.51
N LYS A 84 -3.09 -3.50 -13.81
CA LYS A 84 -3.02 -2.99 -15.18
C LYS A 84 -1.69 -2.31 -15.45
N VAL A 85 -1.07 -2.68 -16.56
CA VAL A 85 0.18 -2.08 -17.06
C VAL A 85 0.01 -1.77 -18.54
N GLY A 86 -0.26 -0.50 -18.87
CA GLY A 86 -0.55 -0.10 -20.25
C GLY A 86 -1.72 -0.90 -20.85
N LYS A 87 -1.41 -1.76 -21.81
CA LYS A 87 -2.38 -2.65 -22.50
C LYS A 87 -2.52 -4.05 -21.85
N SER A 88 -1.68 -4.39 -20.89
CA SER A 88 -1.72 -5.69 -20.21
C SER A 88 -2.53 -5.61 -18.92
N THR A 89 -3.25 -6.68 -18.60
CA THR A 89 -4.07 -6.77 -17.38
C THR A 89 -3.99 -8.15 -16.76
N LEU A 90 -3.94 -8.20 -15.44
CA LEU A 90 -4.25 -9.38 -14.63
C LEU A 90 -5.47 -9.04 -13.75
N VAL A 91 -6.53 -9.81 -13.87
CA VAL A 91 -7.75 -9.64 -13.06
C VAL A 91 -8.07 -10.96 -12.37
N MET A 92 -8.28 -10.91 -11.06
CA MET A 92 -8.75 -12.03 -10.24
C MET A 92 -10.03 -11.61 -9.54
N LYS A 93 -11.08 -12.42 -9.66
CA LYS A 93 -12.40 -12.12 -9.10
C LYS A 93 -12.80 -13.08 -7.98
N SER A 94 -13.73 -12.65 -7.15
CA SER A 94 -14.33 -13.42 -6.06
C SER A 94 -15.06 -14.69 -6.54
N ASP A 95 -15.54 -14.71 -7.78
CA ASP A 95 -16.16 -15.88 -8.43
C ASP A 95 -15.15 -16.96 -8.89
N GLY A 96 -13.85 -16.72 -8.71
CA GLY A 96 -12.77 -17.63 -9.12
C GLY A 96 -12.23 -17.40 -10.53
N SER A 97 -12.81 -16.47 -11.30
CA SER A 97 -12.32 -16.13 -12.63
C SER A 97 -10.95 -15.44 -12.55
N VAL A 98 -10.02 -15.91 -13.38
CA VAL A 98 -8.70 -15.30 -13.55
C VAL A 98 -8.51 -14.96 -15.03
N LEU A 99 -8.33 -13.67 -15.33
CA LEU A 99 -8.11 -13.17 -16.68
C LEU A 99 -6.71 -12.58 -16.79
N ILE A 100 -5.94 -13.06 -17.75
CA ILE A 100 -4.61 -12.55 -18.05
C ILE A 100 -4.59 -12.13 -19.52
N ASN A 101 -4.50 -10.83 -19.78
CA ASN A 101 -4.51 -10.27 -21.13
C ASN A 101 -3.21 -9.54 -21.43
N GLY A 102 -2.69 -9.74 -22.64
CA GLY A 102 -1.43 -9.18 -23.11
C GLY A 102 -1.28 -9.38 -24.62
N ARG A 103 -0.28 -8.73 -25.23
CA ARG A 103 0.00 -8.90 -26.67
C ARG A 103 0.82 -10.16 -26.97
N THR A 104 1.73 -10.50 -26.07
CA THR A 104 2.64 -11.65 -26.21
C THR A 104 2.83 -12.22 -24.82
N PHE A 105 2.83 -13.56 -24.75
CA PHE A 105 3.13 -14.30 -23.55
C PHE A 105 4.31 -15.23 -23.84
N ASP A 106 5.36 -15.12 -23.05
CA ASP A 106 6.53 -15.98 -23.10
C ASP A 106 6.57 -16.80 -21.80
N PHE A 107 6.55 -18.12 -21.95
CA PHE A 107 6.58 -19.07 -20.85
C PHE A 107 7.84 -19.92 -20.96
N THR A 108 8.92 -19.45 -20.34
CA THR A 108 10.19 -20.17 -20.27
C THR A 108 10.35 -20.80 -18.89
N ALA A 109 10.57 -22.11 -18.84
CA ALA A 109 10.82 -22.85 -17.61
C ALA A 109 12.02 -23.79 -17.77
N SER A 110 12.83 -23.95 -16.71
CA SER A 110 13.91 -24.94 -16.66
C SER A 110 13.41 -26.35 -16.32
N GLY A 111 12.22 -26.44 -15.73
CA GLY A 111 11.51 -27.69 -15.45
C GLY A 111 10.21 -27.81 -16.26
N ALA A 112 9.36 -28.77 -15.89
CA ALA A 112 8.09 -29.00 -16.57
C ALA A 112 7.10 -27.85 -16.35
N VAL A 113 6.36 -27.51 -17.41
CA VAL A 113 5.16 -26.66 -17.35
C VAL A 113 3.94 -27.57 -17.49
N GLN A 114 2.97 -27.47 -16.58
CA GLN A 114 1.74 -28.27 -16.58
C GLN A 114 0.52 -27.37 -16.56
N ILE A 115 -0.48 -27.68 -17.40
CA ILE A 115 -1.77 -27.00 -17.44
C ILE A 115 -2.83 -28.09 -17.35
N ASN A 116 -3.64 -28.05 -16.30
CA ASN A 116 -4.69 -29.03 -16.03
C ASN A 116 -6.04 -28.31 -15.97
N GLY A 117 -7.01 -28.82 -16.71
CA GLY A 117 -8.40 -28.39 -16.68
C GLY A 117 -9.27 -29.56 -17.12
N LYS A 118 -10.58 -29.50 -16.85
CA LYS A 118 -11.52 -30.47 -17.43
C LYS A 118 -11.42 -30.44 -18.96
N ASP A 119 -11.36 -29.22 -19.50
CA ASP A 119 -11.12 -28.92 -20.91
C ASP A 119 -10.01 -27.84 -20.98
N VAL A 120 -9.12 -27.95 -21.96
CA VAL A 120 -8.10 -26.95 -22.28
C VAL A 120 -8.18 -26.66 -23.77
N ASP A 121 -8.64 -25.46 -24.11
CA ASP A 121 -8.77 -25.00 -25.49
C ASP A 121 -7.55 -24.14 -25.86
N ILE A 122 -6.91 -24.48 -26.97
CA ILE A 122 -5.74 -23.78 -27.53
C ILE A 122 -5.99 -23.65 -29.03
N ASN A 123 -6.02 -22.41 -29.51
CA ASN A 123 -6.27 -22.07 -30.92
C ASN A 123 -5.21 -21.08 -31.42
#